data_AF-A0A378VYY6-F1
#
_entry.id   AF-A0A378VYY6-F1
#
_cell.length_a   1.000
_cell.length_b   1.000
_cell.length_c   1.000
_cell.angle_alpha   90.00
_cell.angle_beta   90.00
_cell.angle_gamma   90.00
#
_symmetry.space_group_name_H-M   'P 1'
#
loop_
_entity.id
_entity.type
_entity.pdbx_description
1 polymer ?
#
loop_
_entity_poly.entity_id
_entity_poly.type
_entity_poly.pdbx_seq_one_letter_code
_entity_poly.pdbx_strand_id
1 'polypeptide(L)'
;MTDTAGLRRRNLRQWIAEHYGGLQNRFAEAVALNTGELSALLKNKSFGEKKARKIEQAAKMPAFWLDTEHTGRPPGHTGKHTMSHISPIPEILADIKAGKMVIITDAEDRENEGDLLMAAQFVTPEAVNFMIKHARGLVCLPMEGAMVEKLGLPMMTQKTARNTVPTLPFPSKPRTALPPAFPPPTAP
;
A
#
# COMPACT_ATOMS: atom_id res chain seq x y z
N MET A 1 -17.26 14.57 4.72
CA MET A 1 -17.12 15.21 6.04
C MET A 1 -16.35 14.25 6.93
N THR A 2 -15.06 14.50 7.15
CA THR A 2 -14.18 13.63 7.95
C THR A 2 -14.56 13.73 9.43
N ASP A 3 -14.82 12.59 10.09
CA ASP A 3 -15.10 12.54 11.53
C ASP A 3 -13.80 12.73 12.32
N THR A 4 -13.37 13.99 12.44
CA THR A 4 -12.15 14.39 13.17
C THR A 4 -12.19 13.95 14.65
N ALA A 5 -13.38 13.92 15.25
CA ALA A 5 -13.54 13.51 16.65
C ALA A 5 -13.34 12.00 16.83
N GLY A 6 -13.87 11.19 15.92
CA GLY A 6 -13.62 9.75 15.88
C GLY A 6 -12.16 9.41 15.59
N LEU A 7 -11.52 10.14 14.68
CA LEU A 7 -10.10 9.95 14.34
C LEU A 7 -9.19 10.20 15.55
N ARG A 8 -9.31 11.38 16.19
CA ARG A 8 -8.54 11.73 17.39
C ARG A 8 -8.67 10.70 18.51
N ARG A 9 -9.87 10.14 18.70
CA ARG A 9 -10.13 9.11 19.70
C ARG A 9 -9.42 7.80 19.36
N ARG A 10 -9.47 7.35 18.10
CA ARG A 10 -8.76 6.14 17.66
C ARG A 10 -7.26 6.29 17.85
N ASN A 11 -6.70 7.42 17.43
CA ASN A 11 -5.27 7.70 17.54
C ASN A 11 -4.80 7.78 19.00
N LEU A 12 -5.61 8.39 19.87
CA LEU A 12 -5.30 8.43 21.30
C LEU A 12 -5.29 7.02 21.92
N ARG A 13 -6.23 6.14 21.54
CA ARG A 13 -6.23 4.73 21.98
C ARG A 13 -5.00 3.99 21.48
N GLN A 14 -4.64 4.19 20.22
CA GLN A 14 -3.46 3.58 19.62
C GLN A 14 -2.18 4.00 20.35
N TRP A 15 -2.00 5.29 20.60
CA TRP A 15 -0.84 5.79 21.34
C TRP A 15 -0.72 5.20 22.74
N ILE A 16 -1.84 5.09 23.48
CA ILE A 16 -1.87 4.48 24.81
C ILE A 16 -1.52 3.00 24.74
N ALA A 17 -2.01 2.28 23.71
CA ALA A 17 -1.69 0.88 23.50
C ALA A 17 -0.19 0.67 23.23
N GLU A 18 0.40 1.47 22.34
CA GLU A 18 1.79 1.34 21.90
C GLU A 18 2.80 1.79 22.97
N HIS A 19 2.58 2.93 23.60
CA HIS A 19 3.59 3.57 24.46
C HIS A 19 3.38 3.29 25.96
N TYR A 20 2.16 2.91 26.34
CA TYR A 20 1.78 2.69 27.74
C TYR A 20 1.22 1.27 27.97
N GLY A 21 1.32 0.37 26.99
CA GLY A 21 0.84 -1.01 27.08
C GLY A 21 -0.67 -1.11 27.33
N GLY A 22 -1.44 -0.10 26.92
CA GLY A 22 -2.88 -0.03 27.16
C GLY A 22 -3.28 0.48 28.55
N LEU A 23 -2.33 0.76 29.44
CA LEU A 23 -2.60 1.23 30.81
C LEU A 23 -2.95 2.72 30.82
N GLN A 24 -4.24 3.03 30.76
CA GLN A 24 -4.76 4.41 30.77
C GLN A 24 -4.31 5.24 31.99
N ASN A 25 -4.13 4.61 33.16
CA ASN A 25 -3.70 5.30 34.37
C ASN A 25 -2.29 5.89 34.22
N ARG A 26 -1.35 5.13 33.64
CA ARG A 26 0.02 5.59 33.41
C ARG A 26 0.08 6.75 32.42
N PHE A 27 -0.78 6.70 31.40
CA PHE A 27 -0.92 7.82 30.46
C PHE A 27 -1.53 9.06 31.14
N ALA A 28 -2.58 8.88 31.94
CA ALA A 28 -3.22 9.98 32.67
C ALA A 28 -2.21 10.71 33.58
N GLU A 29 -1.38 9.95 34.31
CA GLU A 29 -0.29 10.47 35.14
C GLU A 29 0.75 11.22 34.32
N ALA A 30 1.20 10.65 33.20
CA ALA A 30 2.24 11.25 32.35
C ALA A 30 1.82 12.59 31.72
N VAL A 31 0.53 12.73 31.39
CA VAL A 31 -0.03 13.92 30.72
C VAL A 31 -0.67 14.90 31.73
N ALA A 32 -0.59 14.59 33.03
CA ALA A 32 -1.27 15.34 34.10
C ALA A 32 -2.78 15.54 33.84
N LEU A 33 -3.44 14.52 33.28
CA LEU A 33 -4.88 14.50 33.06
C LEU A 33 -5.59 13.74 34.17
N ASN A 34 -6.80 14.17 34.52
CA ASN A 34 -7.64 13.38 35.41
C ASN A 34 -8.08 12.08 34.72
N THR A 35 -8.01 10.94 35.40
CA THR A 35 -8.41 9.63 34.89
C THR A 35 -9.85 9.60 34.37
N GLY A 36 -10.77 10.31 35.03
CA GLY A 36 -12.16 10.44 34.60
C GLY A 36 -12.29 11.27 33.31
N GLU A 37 -11.46 12.29 33.14
CA GLU A 37 -11.41 13.10 31.93
C GLU A 37 -10.89 12.31 30.73
N LEU A 38 -9.82 11.52 30.92
CA LEU A 38 -9.29 10.62 29.91
C LEU A 38 -10.34 9.57 29.48
N SER A 39 -11.01 8.93 30.44
CA SER A 39 -12.09 7.99 30.16
C SER A 39 -13.24 8.60 29.36
N ALA A 40 -13.61 9.85 29.65
CA ALA A 40 -14.65 10.56 28.90
C ALA A 40 -14.22 10.81 27.43
N LEU A 41 -12.97 11.25 27.21
CA LEU A 41 -12.40 11.47 25.87
C LEU A 41 -12.37 10.18 25.03
N LEU A 42 -12.04 9.07 25.68
CA LEU A 42 -11.96 7.76 25.04
C LEU A 42 -13.33 7.14 24.77
N LYS A 43 -14.41 7.58 25.42
CA LYS A 43 -15.76 7.01 25.24
C LYS A 43 -16.62 7.84 24.27
N ASN A 44 -16.99 9.05 24.66
CA ASN A 44 -18.04 9.83 23.99
C ASN A 44 -17.70 11.31 23.84
N LYS A 45 -16.80 11.86 24.67
CA LYS A 45 -16.44 13.27 24.65
C LYS A 45 -15.49 13.55 23.48
N SER A 46 -15.96 14.32 22.49
CA SER A 46 -15.08 14.87 21.47
C SER A 46 -14.16 15.93 22.09
N PHE A 47 -12.99 16.12 21.53
CA PHE A 47 -12.09 17.19 21.94
C PHE A 47 -11.61 17.99 20.74
N GLY A 48 -11.67 19.31 20.89
CA GLY A 48 -11.25 20.28 19.89
C GLY A 48 -9.72 20.40 19.81
N GLU A 49 -9.27 21.13 18.80
CA GLU A 49 -7.86 21.28 18.44
C GLU A 49 -6.98 21.75 19.61
N LYS A 50 -7.40 22.77 20.36
CA LYS A 50 -6.65 23.29 21.52
C LYS A 50 -6.32 22.19 22.53
N LYS A 51 -7.26 21.27 22.75
CA LYS A 51 -7.08 20.16 23.70
C LYS A 51 -6.23 19.05 23.11
N ALA A 52 -6.38 18.76 21.81
CA ALA A 52 -5.53 17.80 21.11
C ALA A 52 -4.05 18.21 21.17
N ARG A 53 -3.74 19.48 20.85
CA ARG A 53 -2.37 20.03 20.91
C ARG A 53 -1.78 19.97 22.31
N LYS A 54 -2.57 20.26 23.34
CA LYS A 54 -2.12 20.15 24.74
C LYS A 54 -1.78 18.71 25.12
N ILE A 55 -2.59 17.75 24.68
CA ILE A 55 -2.32 16.32 24.90
C ILE A 55 -1.07 15.89 24.15
N GLU A 56 -0.91 16.31 22.89
CA GLU A 56 0.28 16.00 22.09
C GLU A 56 1.56 16.52 22.76
N GLN A 57 1.55 17.77 23.20
CA GLN A 57 2.69 18.39 23.87
C GLN A 57 3.04 17.68 25.19
N ALA A 58 2.02 17.39 26.01
CA ALA A 58 2.21 16.75 27.31
C ALA A 58 2.63 15.27 27.19
N ALA A 59 2.11 14.56 26.19
CA ALA A 59 2.47 13.17 25.90
C ALA A 59 3.74 13.02 25.02
N LYS A 60 4.37 14.14 24.64
CA LYS A 60 5.50 14.21 23.70
C LYS A 60 5.21 13.49 22.37
N MET A 61 3.97 13.60 21.89
CA MET A 61 3.57 13.12 20.57
C MET A 61 4.15 14.04 19.49
N PRO A 62 4.38 13.52 18.27
CA PRO A 62 4.62 14.35 17.10
C PRO A 62 3.49 15.36 16.88
N ALA A 63 3.80 16.51 16.28
CA ALA A 63 2.80 17.53 15.98
C ALA A 63 1.73 16.97 15.04
N PHE A 64 0.45 17.28 15.31
CA PHE A 64 -0.70 16.83 14.52
C PHE A 64 -0.98 15.32 14.54
N TRP A 65 -0.28 14.55 15.40
CA TRP A 65 -0.44 13.11 15.48
C TRP A 65 -1.88 12.65 15.72
N LEU A 66 -2.66 13.36 16.56
CA LEU A 66 -4.05 13.00 16.82
C LEU A 66 -4.98 13.32 15.64
N ASP A 67 -4.55 14.16 14.71
CA ASP A 67 -5.31 14.56 13.52
C ASP A 67 -4.90 13.81 12.25
N THR A 68 -3.83 13.02 12.28
CA THR A 68 -3.33 12.24 11.14
C THR A 68 -4.04 10.88 11.05
N GLU A 69 -4.38 10.42 9.84
CA GLU A 69 -4.86 9.05 9.66
C GLU A 69 -3.70 8.05 9.76
N HIS A 70 -3.68 7.25 10.83
CA HIS A 70 -2.76 6.13 10.99
C HIS A 70 -3.44 4.87 10.49
N THR A 71 -3.06 4.37 9.32
CA THR A 71 -3.59 3.12 8.76
C THR A 71 -3.04 1.93 9.56
N GLY A 72 -3.74 1.54 10.62
CA GLY A 72 -3.32 0.46 11.52
C GLY A 72 -3.28 -0.92 10.86
N ARG A 73 -2.11 -1.58 10.90
CA ARG A 73 -1.92 -3.01 10.62
C ARG A 73 -1.90 -3.80 11.95
N PRO A 74 -2.44 -5.04 12.02
CA PRO A 74 -2.45 -5.85 13.24
C PRO A 74 -1.04 -6.24 13.74
N PRO A 75 -0.90 -6.56 15.04
CA PRO A 75 0.40 -6.78 15.69
C PRO A 75 1.00 -8.13 15.26
N GLY A 76 2.06 -8.09 14.46
CA GLY A 76 2.77 -9.31 14.03
C GLY A 76 3.90 -9.13 13.02
N HIS A 77 4.31 -7.91 12.67
CA HIS A 77 5.50 -7.69 11.83
C HIS A 77 6.44 -6.70 12.50
N THR A 78 7.51 -7.24 13.10
CA THR A 78 8.67 -6.49 13.54
C THR A 78 9.50 -6.09 12.32
N GLY A 79 9.11 -5.00 11.65
CA GLY A 79 9.90 -4.31 10.64
C GLY A 79 10.24 -2.92 11.13
N LYS A 80 11.53 -2.57 11.20
CA LYS A 80 12.00 -1.24 11.61
C LYS A 80 11.48 -0.18 10.64
N HIS A 81 10.55 0.66 11.08
CA HIS A 81 10.10 1.82 10.30
C HIS A 81 11.14 2.95 10.37
N THR A 82 12.07 2.96 9.43
CA THR A 82 12.62 4.23 8.94
C THR A 82 11.56 4.83 8.01
N MET A 83 11.21 6.10 8.20
CA MET A 83 10.25 6.85 7.38
C MET A 83 10.70 6.92 5.91
N SER A 84 10.45 5.86 5.15
CA SER A 84 10.31 5.91 3.71
C SER A 84 8.84 5.64 3.41
N HIS A 85 8.16 6.59 2.76
CA HIS A 85 6.79 6.42 2.27
C HIS A 85 6.65 5.29 1.22
N ILE A 86 7.75 4.61 0.89
CA ILE A 86 7.86 3.54 -0.09
C ILE A 86 8.41 2.31 0.65
N SER A 87 7.78 1.16 0.39
CA SER A 87 8.23 -0.13 0.93
C SER A 87 9.64 -0.47 0.43
N PRO A 88 10.51 -1.07 1.27
CA PRO A 88 11.84 -1.48 0.83
C PRO A 88 11.75 -2.61 -0.20
N ILE A 89 12.66 -2.61 -1.18
CA ILE A 89 12.68 -3.57 -2.29
C ILE A 89 12.57 -5.04 -1.84
N PRO A 90 13.27 -5.51 -0.79
CA PRO A 90 13.14 -6.90 -0.33
C PRO A 90 11.71 -7.31 0.06
N GLU A 91 10.93 -6.40 0.64
CA GLU A 91 9.53 -6.68 1.00
C GLU A 91 8.65 -6.78 -0.25
N ILE A 92 8.84 -5.87 -1.21
CA ILE A 92 8.13 -5.90 -2.50
C ILE A 92 8.42 -7.21 -3.23
N LEU A 93 9.68 -7.66 -3.25
CA LEU A 93 10.06 -8.94 -3.85
C LEU A 93 9.41 -10.13 -3.13
N ALA A 94 9.28 -10.09 -1.80
CA ALA A 94 8.60 -11.12 -1.03
C ALA A 94 7.10 -11.18 -1.36
N ASP A 95 6.44 -10.03 -1.49
CA ASP A 95 5.02 -9.95 -1.84
C ASP A 95 4.75 -10.42 -3.28
N ILE A 96 5.60 -10.05 -4.25
CA ILE A 96 5.50 -10.55 -5.63
C ILE A 96 5.68 -12.07 -5.68
N LYS A 97 6.65 -12.62 -4.94
CA LYS A 97 6.87 -14.07 -4.83
C LYS A 97 5.68 -14.80 -4.20
N ALA A 98 4.97 -14.14 -3.30
CA ALA A 98 3.74 -14.66 -2.70
C ALA A 98 2.50 -14.49 -3.61
N GLY A 99 2.66 -13.98 -4.84
CA GLY A 99 1.57 -13.76 -5.78
C GLY A 99 0.69 -12.56 -5.47
N LYS A 100 1.14 -11.65 -4.60
CA LYS A 100 0.40 -10.42 -4.31
C LYS A 100 0.64 -9.37 -5.38
N MET A 101 -0.35 -8.50 -5.53
CA MET A 101 -0.27 -7.31 -6.38
C MET A 101 0.38 -6.17 -5.59
N VAL A 102 1.29 -5.45 -6.23
CA VAL A 102 2.01 -4.29 -5.67
C VAL A 102 1.77 -3.06 -6.55
N ILE A 103 1.88 -1.87 -5.98
CA ILE A 103 1.86 -0.60 -6.74
C ILE A 103 3.29 -0.11 -6.86
N ILE A 104 3.70 0.25 -8.08
CA ILE A 104 4.98 0.89 -8.35
C ILE A 104 4.69 2.28 -8.91
N THR A 105 5.33 3.29 -8.34
CA THR A 105 5.24 4.67 -8.82
C THR A 105 6.57 5.06 -9.45
N ASP A 106 6.52 5.76 -10.58
CA ASP A 106 7.72 6.29 -11.21
C ASP A 106 8.09 7.69 -10.68
N ALA A 107 9.08 8.35 -11.31
CA ALA A 107 9.53 9.67 -10.88
C ALA A 107 8.51 10.76 -11.23
N GLU A 108 8.40 11.78 -10.38
CA GLU A 108 7.44 12.89 -10.54
C GLU A 108 7.65 13.71 -11.83
N ASP A 109 8.89 13.77 -12.33
CA ASP A 109 9.25 14.47 -13.56
C ASP A 109 9.15 13.60 -14.83
N ARG A 110 8.75 12.33 -14.70
CA ARG A 110 8.57 11.39 -15.81
C ARG A 110 7.09 11.20 -16.13
N GLU A 111 6.46 10.13 -15.66
CA GLU A 111 5.03 9.87 -15.91
C GLU A 111 4.18 10.30 -14.71
N ASN A 112 4.76 10.34 -13.51
CA ASN A 112 4.04 10.59 -12.26
C ASN A 112 2.79 9.69 -12.13
N GLU A 113 2.96 8.43 -12.54
CA GLU A 113 1.91 7.41 -12.60
C GLU A 113 2.22 6.25 -11.65
N GLY A 114 1.16 5.53 -11.25
CA GLY A 114 1.24 4.34 -10.42
C GLY A 114 0.72 3.12 -11.17
N ASP A 115 1.59 2.14 -11.38
CA ASP A 115 1.26 0.87 -12.04
C ASP A 115 0.94 -0.24 -11.05
N LEU A 116 -0.11 -1.01 -11.32
CA LEU A 116 -0.37 -2.27 -10.64
C LEU A 116 0.49 -3.38 -11.27
N LEU A 117 1.36 -3.98 -10.46
CA LEU A 117 2.27 -5.04 -10.87
C LEU A 117 1.98 -6.34 -10.10
N MET A 118 2.02 -7.46 -10.80
CA MET A 118 2.05 -8.81 -10.20
C MET A 118 2.86 -9.76 -11.10
N ALA A 119 3.35 -10.87 -10.53
CA ALA A 119 4.06 -11.85 -11.35
C ALA A 119 3.10 -12.56 -12.31
N ALA A 120 3.47 -12.64 -13.60
CA ALA A 120 2.64 -13.23 -14.66
C ALA A 120 2.18 -14.67 -14.35
N GLN A 121 3.03 -15.46 -13.67
CA GLN A 121 2.72 -16.85 -13.29
C GLN A 121 1.58 -16.99 -12.27
N PHE A 122 1.26 -15.92 -11.52
CA PHE A 122 0.20 -15.90 -10.51
C PHE A 122 -1.05 -15.13 -10.95
N VAL A 123 -1.11 -14.69 -12.21
CA VAL A 123 -2.25 -13.93 -12.74
C VAL A 123 -3.49 -14.81 -12.76
N THR A 124 -4.58 -14.30 -12.18
CA THR A 124 -5.91 -14.92 -12.24
C THR A 124 -6.91 -14.00 -12.96
N PRO A 125 -8.03 -14.53 -13.48
CA PRO A 125 -9.09 -13.70 -14.07
C PRO A 125 -9.61 -12.62 -13.12
N GLU A 126 -9.68 -12.91 -11.82
CA GLU A 126 -10.13 -11.98 -10.78
C GLU A 126 -9.13 -10.83 -10.61
N ALA A 127 -7.83 -11.14 -10.67
CA ALA A 127 -6.78 -10.12 -10.62
C ALA A 127 -6.83 -9.19 -11.84
N VAL A 128 -7.04 -9.74 -13.04
CA VAL A 128 -7.22 -8.94 -14.26
C VAL A 128 -8.47 -8.08 -14.16
N ASN A 129 -9.59 -8.64 -13.70
CA ASN A 129 -10.81 -7.89 -13.49
C ASN A 129 -10.61 -6.76 -12.47
N PHE A 130 -9.83 -6.99 -11.42
CA PHE A 130 -9.46 -5.96 -10.45
C PHE A 130 -8.67 -4.82 -11.11
N MET A 131 -7.62 -5.15 -11.89
CA MET A 131 -6.83 -4.15 -12.64
C MET A 131 -7.72 -3.30 -13.56
N ILE A 132 -8.56 -3.95 -14.37
CA ILE A 132 -9.44 -3.25 -15.33
C ILE A 132 -10.46 -2.37 -14.60
N LYS A 133 -11.04 -2.85 -13.50
CA LYS A 133 -12.08 -2.13 -12.76
C LYS A 133 -11.54 -0.94 -11.95
N HIS A 134 -10.37 -1.11 -11.33
CA HIS A 134 -9.85 -0.17 -10.33
C HIS A 134 -8.66 0.67 -10.83
N ALA A 135 -7.70 0.09 -11.57
CA ALA A 135 -6.63 0.87 -12.18
C ALA A 135 -7.09 1.57 -13.46
N ARG A 136 -7.99 0.94 -14.25
CA ARG A 136 -8.56 1.50 -15.50
C ARG A 136 -7.52 1.88 -16.57
N GLY A 137 -6.27 1.47 -16.40
CA GLY A 137 -5.20 1.59 -17.39
C GLY A 137 -5.19 0.43 -18.39
N LEU A 138 -4.19 0.43 -19.26
CA LEU A 138 -3.95 -0.68 -20.18
C LEU A 138 -3.24 -1.82 -19.44
N VAL A 139 -3.75 -3.05 -19.58
CA VAL A 139 -3.09 -4.23 -19.03
C VAL A 139 -1.96 -4.63 -19.99
N CYS A 140 -0.72 -4.47 -19.52
CA CYS A 140 0.49 -4.76 -20.28
C CYS A 140 1.19 -6.02 -19.74
N LEU A 141 1.86 -6.76 -20.62
CA LEU A 141 2.72 -7.90 -20.24
C LEU A 141 4.17 -7.60 -20.67
N PRO A 142 5.05 -7.17 -19.75
CA PRO A 142 6.46 -7.00 -20.07
C PRO A 142 7.12 -8.36 -20.31
N MET A 143 7.96 -8.46 -21.35
CA MET A 143 8.58 -9.71 -21.79
C MET A 143 10.01 -9.46 -22.26
N GLU A 144 10.88 -10.47 -22.10
CA GLU A 144 12.23 -10.46 -22.64
C GLU A 144 12.21 -10.58 -24.18
N GLY A 145 13.15 -9.92 -24.86
CA GLY A 145 13.27 -9.97 -26.33
C GLY A 145 13.35 -11.40 -26.89
N ALA A 146 14.09 -12.30 -26.25
CA ALA A 146 14.16 -13.70 -26.66
C ALA A 146 12.79 -14.41 -26.64
N MET A 147 11.92 -14.05 -25.68
CA MET A 147 10.56 -14.60 -25.62
C MET A 147 9.65 -14.00 -26.70
N VAL A 148 9.83 -12.72 -27.01
CA VAL A 148 9.14 -12.03 -28.11
C VAL A 148 9.46 -12.69 -29.45
N GLU A 149 10.75 -12.97 -29.70
CA GLU A 149 11.22 -13.68 -30.90
C GLU A 149 10.68 -15.11 -30.95
N LYS A 150 10.74 -15.84 -29.82
CA LYS A 150 10.20 -17.20 -29.72
C LYS A 150 8.69 -17.26 -30.01
N LEU A 151 7.95 -16.25 -29.61
CA LEU A 151 6.51 -16.14 -29.88
C LEU A 151 6.20 -15.56 -31.26
N GLY A 152 7.21 -15.05 -31.98
CA GLY A 152 7.06 -14.44 -33.29
C GLY A 152 6.17 -13.20 -33.26
N LEU A 153 6.26 -12.38 -32.21
CA LEU A 153 5.44 -11.18 -32.07
C LEU A 153 6.11 -9.99 -32.78
N PRO A 154 5.60 -9.52 -33.94
CA PRO A 154 6.17 -8.36 -34.62
C PRO A 154 5.83 -7.07 -33.86
N MET A 155 6.68 -6.05 -33.98
CA MET A 155 6.39 -4.73 -33.40
C MET A 155 5.13 -4.10 -34.00
N MET A 156 4.27 -3.49 -33.18
CA MET A 156 3.08 -2.78 -33.69
C MET A 156 3.45 -1.53 -34.51
N THR A 157 4.46 -0.77 -34.09
CA THR A 157 4.94 0.44 -34.78
C THR A 157 6.47 0.54 -34.71
N GLN A 158 7.10 1.12 -35.73
CA GLN A 158 8.55 1.35 -35.77
C GLN A 158 8.98 2.72 -35.20
N LYS A 159 8.02 3.60 -34.91
CA LYS A 159 8.23 4.91 -34.28
C LYS A 159 7.26 5.07 -33.12
N THR A 160 7.80 5.37 -31.94
CA THR A 160 7.04 5.69 -30.73
C THR A 160 7.55 7.02 -30.16
N ALA A 161 6.63 7.88 -29.72
CA ALA A 161 6.90 9.30 -29.41
C ALA A 161 7.35 9.55 -27.95
N ARG A 162 7.40 8.51 -27.13
CA ARG A 162 7.90 8.52 -25.74
C ARG A 162 8.87 7.35 -25.60
N ASN A 163 9.78 7.35 -24.62
CA ASN A 163 10.67 6.20 -24.35
C ASN A 163 9.91 4.95 -23.82
N THR A 164 8.65 4.77 -24.23
CA THR A 164 7.82 3.61 -23.94
C THR A 164 8.35 2.43 -24.74
N VAL A 165 8.50 1.28 -24.10
CA VAL A 165 8.85 0.04 -24.79
C VAL A 165 7.82 -0.24 -25.89
N PRO A 166 8.23 -0.64 -27.11
CA PRO A 166 7.32 -0.86 -28.22
C PRO A 166 6.22 -1.87 -27.86
N THR A 167 4.96 -1.48 -28.04
CA THR A 167 3.83 -2.37 -27.82
C THR A 167 3.81 -3.47 -28.86
N LEU A 168 3.58 -4.72 -28.44
CA LEU A 168 3.41 -5.87 -29.31
C LEU A 168 1.93 -6.23 -29.42
N PRO A 169 1.42 -6.58 -30.62
CA PRO A 169 0.09 -7.11 -30.76
C PRO A 169 0.01 -8.45 -30.04
N PHE A 170 -0.90 -8.55 -29.08
CA PHE A 170 -1.24 -9.83 -28.49
C PHE A 170 -1.89 -10.69 -29.59
N PRO A 171 -1.37 -11.88 -29.89
CA PRO A 171 -1.93 -12.71 -30.95
C PRO A 171 -3.30 -13.22 -30.50
N SER A 172 -4.36 -12.84 -31.22
CA SER A 172 -5.71 -13.36 -31.00
C SER A 172 -5.82 -14.77 -31.58
N LYS A 173 -5.21 -15.78 -30.94
CA LYS A 173 -5.59 -17.17 -31.21
C LYS A 173 -6.82 -17.52 -30.36
N PRO A 174 -7.87 -18.16 -30.92
CA PRO A 174 -9.01 -18.63 -30.15
C PRO A 174 -8.55 -19.54 -29.01
N ARG A 175 -9.29 -19.49 -27.89
CA ARG A 175 -8.97 -20.12 -26.58
C ARG A 175 -8.68 -21.63 -26.62
N THR A 176 -8.94 -22.29 -27.74
CA THR A 176 -8.72 -23.72 -27.99
C THR A 176 -7.28 -24.09 -28.35
N ALA A 177 -6.38 -23.12 -28.55
CA ALA A 177 -4.99 -23.36 -28.96
C ALA A 177 -3.93 -22.74 -28.03
N LEU A 178 -4.25 -22.54 -26.74
CA LEU A 178 -3.22 -22.23 -25.75
C LEU A 178 -2.40 -23.52 -25.51
N PRO A 179 -1.05 -23.49 -25.65
CA PRO A 179 -0.23 -24.60 -25.19
C PRO A 179 -0.47 -24.82 -23.69
N PRO A 180 -0.27 -26.06 -23.19
CA PRO A 180 -0.51 -26.38 -21.79
C PRO A 180 0.23 -25.40 -20.88
N ALA A 181 -0.41 -25.05 -19.76
CA ALA A 181 0.06 -24.09 -18.77
C ALA A 181 1.57 -24.21 -18.53
N PHE A 182 2.25 -23.06 -18.45
CA PHE A 182 3.66 -23.00 -18.11
C PHE A 182 3.92 -23.88 -16.86
N PRO A 183 4.88 -24.82 -16.92
CA PRO A 183 5.22 -25.59 -15.74
C PRO A 183 5.68 -24.62 -14.65
N PRO A 184 5.32 -24.88 -13.37
CA PRO A 184 5.80 -24.06 -12.27
C PRO A 184 7.33 -24.03 -12.30
N PRO A 185 7.97 -22.89 -11.94
CA PRO A 185 9.43 -22.83 -11.88
C PRO A 185 9.92 -23.91 -10.93
N THR A 186 10.71 -24.85 -11.45
CA THR A 186 11.47 -25.80 -10.65
C THR A 186 12.41 -25.00 -9.75
N ALA A 187 12.20 -25.08 -8.43
CA ALA A 187 13.08 -24.48 -7.45
C ALA A 187 14.52 -25.02 -7.61
N PRO A 188 15.56 -24.19 -7.37
CA PRO A 188 16.94 -24.65 -7.31
C PRO A 188 17.20 -25.57 -6.11
#